data_AF-A0A7C9AC23-F1
#
_entry.id   AF-A0A7C9AC23-F1
#
_cell.length_a   1.000
_cell.length_b   1.000
_cell.length_c   1.000
_cell.angle_alpha   90.00
_cell.angle_beta   90.00
_cell.angle_gamma   90.00
#
_symmetry.space_group_name_H-M   'P 1'
#
loop_
_entity.id
_entity.type
_entity.pdbx_description
1 polymer ?
#
loop_
_entity_poly.entity_id
_entity_poly.type
_entity_poly.pdbx_seq_one_letter_code
_entity_poly.pdbx_strand_id
1 'polypeptide(L)'
;MDKRRPTVFVINTTSGEVRAVEGIKRSLSAGQVVWAPVSKQHQHLILVGWPSERRKFGIKYCTNRPCALYAAMCPFSKSEVDKYEHECSSSEDSSVVILTQGISSAFCPRFSPDGKYLVFLSSKSAVDSGAHNATFSLHRIDWPSDGKPHSSSQIIDLVPVVMSAEDGCFPGLYCESLPIKPWLSDGRTIVLCSAWGSAQVILSVDVVS
;
A
#
# COMPACT_ATOMS: atom_id res chain seq x y z
N MET A 1 -28.07 -11.94 -3.65
CA MET A 1 -26.88 -12.05 -4.54
C MET A 1 -25.63 -12.02 -3.68
N ASP A 2 -24.95 -13.16 -3.54
CA ASP A 2 -23.67 -13.21 -2.85
C ASP A 2 -22.62 -12.43 -3.65
N LYS A 3 -22.23 -11.26 -3.14
CA LYS A 3 -21.13 -10.48 -3.73
C LYS A 3 -19.83 -11.27 -3.53
N ARG A 4 -19.26 -11.77 -4.62
CA ARG A 4 -17.96 -12.46 -4.62
C ARG A 4 -16.87 -11.57 -4.00
N ARG A 5 -15.98 -12.19 -3.23
CA ARG A 5 -14.89 -11.50 -2.52
C ARG A 5 -13.69 -11.32 -3.46
N PRO A 6 -13.13 -10.10 -3.58
CA PRO A 6 -11.86 -9.91 -4.28
C PRO A 6 -10.77 -10.69 -3.53
N THR A 7 -10.10 -11.59 -4.23
CA THR A 7 -9.01 -12.43 -3.72
C THR A 7 -7.81 -12.30 -4.66
N VAL A 8 -6.60 -12.34 -4.13
CA VAL A 8 -5.37 -12.19 -4.91
C VAL A 8 -4.86 -13.55 -5.35
N PHE A 9 -4.49 -13.65 -6.63
CA PHE A 9 -3.88 -14.83 -7.23
C PHE A 9 -2.59 -14.41 -7.94
N VAL A 10 -1.62 -15.32 -7.96
CA VAL A 10 -0.38 -15.19 -8.74
C VAL A 10 -0.39 -16.25 -9.83
N ILE A 11 -0.09 -15.85 -11.06
CA ILE A 11 0.12 -16.75 -12.18
C ILE A 11 1.62 -16.81 -12.52
N ASN A 12 2.15 -18.02 -12.62
CA ASN A 12 3.47 -18.24 -13.21
C ASN A 12 3.30 -18.21 -14.73
N THR A 13 3.91 -17.22 -15.40
CA THR A 13 3.75 -17.03 -16.85
C THR A 13 4.49 -18.07 -17.69
N THR A 14 5.47 -18.79 -17.12
CA THR A 14 6.21 -19.86 -17.80
C THR A 14 5.45 -21.19 -17.72
N SER A 15 4.96 -21.57 -16.53
CA SER A 15 4.26 -22.86 -16.34
C SER A 15 2.74 -22.78 -16.56
N GLY A 16 2.15 -21.58 -16.53
CA GLY A 16 0.70 -21.37 -16.54
C GLY A 16 0.00 -21.69 -15.21
N GLU A 17 0.74 -22.09 -14.17
CA GLU A 17 0.17 -22.42 -12.87
C GLU A 17 -0.36 -21.17 -12.16
N VAL A 18 -1.56 -21.28 -11.57
CA VAL A 18 -2.20 -20.21 -10.79
C VAL A 18 -2.34 -20.64 -9.33
N ARG A 19 -1.81 -19.83 -8.40
CA ARG A 19 -1.92 -20.06 -6.95
C ARG A 19 -2.58 -18.87 -6.27
N ALA A 20 -3.47 -19.14 -5.31
CA ALA A 20 -4.03 -18.11 -4.45
C ALA A 20 -2.95 -17.62 -3.47
N VAL A 21 -2.98 -16.33 -3.13
CA VAL A 21 -2.17 -15.79 -2.03
C VAL A 21 -2.83 -16.18 -0.71
N GLU A 22 -2.09 -16.85 0.16
CA GLU A 22 -2.57 -17.33 1.46
C GLU A 22 -2.57 -16.23 2.53
N GLY A 23 -3.17 -16.50 3.70
CA GLY A 23 -3.17 -15.61 4.85
C GLY A 23 -4.11 -14.39 4.79
N ILE A 24 -4.68 -14.05 3.62
CA ILE A 24 -5.64 -12.93 3.50
C ILE A 24 -6.98 -13.29 4.16
N LYS A 25 -7.30 -12.60 5.27
CA LYS A 25 -8.54 -12.81 6.04
C LYS A 25 -9.80 -12.60 5.20
N ARG A 26 -10.87 -13.35 5.49
CA ARG A 26 -12.15 -13.24 4.76
C ARG A 26 -12.84 -11.89 4.89
N SER A 27 -12.62 -11.20 6.01
CA SER A 27 -13.12 -9.86 6.28
C SER A 27 -12.32 -8.75 5.58
N LEU A 28 -11.29 -9.08 4.79
CA LEU A 28 -10.45 -8.12 4.09
C LEU A 28 -10.73 -8.18 2.59
N SER A 29 -11.08 -7.03 1.99
CA SER A 29 -11.09 -6.88 0.53
C SER A 29 -9.71 -6.42 0.09
N ALA A 30 -9.05 -7.12 -0.84
CA ALA A 30 -7.71 -6.79 -1.31
C ALA A 30 -7.72 -6.13 -2.70
N GLY A 31 -6.75 -5.26 -2.97
CA GLY A 31 -6.56 -4.62 -4.29
C GLY A 31 -5.28 -3.76 -4.35
N GLN A 32 -5.11 -3.03 -5.45
CA GLN A 32 -3.93 -2.16 -5.71
C GLN A 32 -2.59 -2.87 -5.42
N VAL A 33 -2.46 -4.09 -5.96
CA VAL A 33 -1.33 -4.98 -5.68
C VAL A 33 -0.09 -4.51 -6.44
N VAL A 34 1.06 -4.48 -5.76
CA VAL A 34 2.38 -4.24 -6.37
C VAL A 34 3.37 -5.30 -5.88
N TRP A 35 4.36 -5.62 -6.70
CA TRP A 35 5.46 -6.49 -6.31
C TRP A 35 6.44 -5.73 -5.41
N ALA A 36 6.86 -6.37 -4.32
CA ALA A 36 8.01 -5.88 -3.56
C ALA A 36 9.31 -6.17 -4.35
N PRO A 37 10.38 -5.37 -4.12
CA PRO A 37 11.70 -5.66 -4.63
C PRO A 37 12.13 -7.08 -4.28
N VAL A 38 12.71 -7.78 -5.26
CA VAL A 38 13.12 -9.18 -5.08
C VAL A 38 14.28 -9.25 -4.10
N SER A 39 14.12 -10.02 -3.01
CA SER A 39 15.25 -10.39 -2.16
C SER A 39 15.73 -11.79 -2.53
N LYS A 40 16.97 -12.13 -2.15
CA LYS A 40 17.57 -13.45 -2.44
C LYS A 40 16.78 -14.62 -1.83
N GLN A 41 15.96 -14.36 -0.83
CA GLN A 41 15.28 -15.38 -0.02
C GLN A 41 13.75 -15.31 -0.15
N HIS A 42 13.18 -14.11 -0.37
CA HIS A 42 11.74 -13.91 -0.31
C HIS A 42 11.25 -12.96 -1.39
N GLN A 43 10.15 -13.35 -2.05
CA GLN A 43 9.37 -12.45 -2.89
C GLN A 43 8.03 -12.18 -2.22
N HIS A 44 7.73 -10.90 -2.02
CA HIS A 44 6.49 -10.44 -1.40
C HIS A 44 5.63 -9.64 -2.38
N LEU A 45 4.33 -9.61 -2.10
CA LEU A 45 3.34 -8.74 -2.71
C LEU A 45 2.90 -7.72 -1.67
N ILE A 46 2.83 -6.45 -2.07
CA ILE A 46 2.17 -5.41 -1.29
C ILE A 46 0.77 -5.23 -1.83
N LEU A 47 -0.23 -5.23 -0.95
CA LEU A 47 -1.62 -5.03 -1.31
C LEU A 47 -2.26 -4.02 -0.37
N VAL A 48 -3.24 -3.29 -0.90
CA VAL A 48 -4.15 -2.48 -0.09
C VAL A 48 -5.28 -3.38 0.38
N GLY A 49 -5.48 -3.42 1.69
CA GLY A 49 -6.58 -4.14 2.31
C GLY A 49 -7.60 -3.17 2.86
N TRP A 50 -8.87 -3.35 2.50
CA TRP A 50 -10.00 -2.66 3.11
C TRP A 50 -10.75 -3.62 4.00
N PRO A 51 -10.66 -3.48 5.33
CA PRO A 51 -11.51 -4.20 6.24
C PRO A 51 -12.98 -3.98 5.86
N SER A 52 -13.77 -5.04 5.99
CA SER A 52 -15.21 -4.97 5.87
C SER A 52 -15.84 -5.49 7.15
N GLU A 53 -16.61 -4.62 7.79
CA GLU A 53 -17.64 -5.04 8.74
C GLU A 53 -18.97 -5.28 7.99
N ARG A 54 -20.12 -5.14 8.67
CA ARG A 54 -21.46 -5.42 8.14
C ARG A 54 -21.80 -4.69 6.82
N ARG A 55 -21.16 -3.54 6.51
CA ARG A 55 -21.33 -2.78 5.27
C ARG A 55 -20.00 -2.48 4.58
N LYS A 56 -20.02 -2.49 3.24
CA LYS A 56 -18.89 -2.06 2.38
C LYS A 56 -19.10 -0.60 2.00
N PHE A 57 -18.28 0.30 2.52
CA PHE A 57 -18.27 1.70 2.09
C PHE A 57 -17.60 1.86 0.72
N GLY A 58 -17.90 2.96 0.03
CA GLY A 58 -17.23 3.35 -1.22
C GLY A 58 -15.75 3.64 -1.00
N ILE A 59 -14.96 3.60 -2.08
CA ILE A 59 -13.53 3.94 -2.09
C ILE A 59 -13.16 4.96 -3.17
N LYS A 60 -14.13 5.36 -4.02
CA LYS A 60 -13.90 6.23 -5.18
C LYS A 60 -14.37 7.66 -4.94
N TYR A 61 -15.61 7.84 -4.48
CA TYR A 61 -16.20 9.17 -4.24
C TYR A 61 -16.30 9.53 -2.74
N CYS A 62 -16.02 8.55 -1.88
CA CYS A 62 -15.86 8.74 -0.43
C CYS A 62 -14.62 7.95 -0.04
N THR A 63 -13.53 8.63 0.29
CA THR A 63 -12.27 8.01 0.72
C THR A 63 -12.22 7.75 2.23
N ASN A 64 -13.40 7.73 2.86
CA ASN A 64 -13.61 7.57 4.30
C ASN A 64 -13.55 6.09 4.74
N ARG A 65 -13.31 5.15 3.82
CA ARG A 65 -13.19 3.73 4.16
C ARG A 65 -11.78 3.44 4.67
N PRO A 66 -11.62 2.92 5.90
CA PRO A 66 -10.32 2.52 6.41
C PRO A 66 -9.61 1.53 5.47
N CYS A 67 -8.31 1.70 5.32
CA CYS A 67 -7.45 0.77 4.60
C CYS A 67 -6.02 0.80 5.12
N ALA A 68 -5.30 -0.28 4.89
CA ALA A 68 -3.89 -0.40 5.25
C ALA A 68 -3.12 -1.12 4.14
N LEU A 69 -1.80 -0.96 4.16
CA LEU A 69 -0.91 -1.77 3.35
C LEU A 69 -0.58 -3.06 4.08
N TYR A 70 -0.58 -4.15 3.31
CA TYR A 70 -0.29 -5.48 3.79
C TYR A 70 0.78 -6.10 2.90
N ALA A 71 1.74 -6.80 3.51
CA ALA A 71 2.71 -7.63 2.81
C ALA A 71 2.30 -9.10 2.91
N ALA A 72 2.23 -9.78 1.76
CA ALA A 72 1.93 -11.21 1.68
C ALA A 72 3.04 -11.93 0.91
N MET A 73 3.40 -13.13 1.34
CA MET A 73 4.40 -13.96 0.66
C MET A 73 3.87 -14.40 -0.72
N CYS A 74 4.71 -14.34 -1.75
CA CYS A 74 4.38 -14.93 -3.05
C CYS A 74 4.27 -16.46 -2.91
N PRO A 75 3.20 -17.10 -3.40
CA PRO A 75 2.97 -18.54 -3.25
C PRO A 75 3.97 -19.40 -4.04
N PHE A 76 4.84 -18.79 -4.85
CA PHE A 76 5.93 -19.44 -5.56
C PHE A 76 7.31 -19.22 -4.91
N SER A 77 7.39 -18.47 -3.79
CA SER A 77 8.65 -18.21 -3.07
C SER A 77 9.15 -19.39 -2.23
N LYS A 78 8.30 -20.38 -1.92
CA LYS A 78 8.69 -21.53 -1.10
C LYS A 78 9.67 -22.41 -1.87
N SER A 79 10.87 -22.60 -1.31
CA SER A 79 11.83 -23.61 -1.79
C SER A 79 11.20 -25.00 -1.65
N GLU A 80 11.44 -25.90 -2.60
CA GLU A 80 11.05 -27.31 -2.49
C GLU A 80 11.72 -28.03 -1.31
N VAL A 81 12.78 -27.44 -0.73
CA VAL A 81 13.54 -28.00 0.40
C VAL A 81 12.81 -27.84 1.73
N ASP A 82 11.92 -26.85 1.87
CA ASP A 82 11.15 -26.63 3.12
C ASP A 82 9.93 -27.55 3.26
N LYS A 83 9.68 -28.44 2.29
CA LYS A 83 8.57 -29.41 2.34
C LYS A 83 8.83 -30.60 3.27
N TYR A 84 10.08 -30.82 3.72
CA TYR A 84 10.47 -32.03 4.46
C TYR A 84 10.86 -31.82 5.93
N GLU A 85 10.87 -30.60 6.47
CA GLU A 85 11.32 -30.36 7.86
C GLU A 85 10.28 -29.77 8.83
N HIS A 86 9.00 -29.66 8.48
CA HIS A 86 7.99 -29.14 9.42
C HIS A 86 6.68 -29.94 9.46
N GLU A 87 6.78 -31.22 9.82
CA GLU A 87 5.72 -31.85 10.62
C GLU A 87 5.98 -31.48 12.09
N CYS A 88 5.13 -30.61 12.66
CA CYS A 88 5.18 -30.10 14.04
C CYS A 88 5.89 -28.74 14.24
N SER A 89 5.31 -27.67 13.68
CA SER A 89 5.17 -26.43 14.45
C SER A 89 3.89 -25.70 14.02
N SER A 90 3.31 -24.98 14.98
CA SER A 90 2.06 -24.25 14.88
C SER A 90 1.94 -23.35 13.65
N SER A 91 0.73 -23.30 13.11
CA SER A 91 0.20 -22.51 12.00
C SER A 91 0.38 -20.97 12.11
N GLU A 92 1.61 -20.47 12.15
CA GLU A 92 1.90 -19.02 12.26
C GLU A 92 2.66 -18.42 11.06
N ASP A 93 3.24 -19.26 10.19
CA ASP A 93 4.14 -18.80 9.10
C ASP A 93 3.44 -18.44 7.77
N SER A 94 2.10 -18.48 7.75
CA SER A 94 1.27 -17.99 6.62
C SER A 94 0.58 -16.66 6.98
N SER A 95 1.30 -15.80 7.71
CA SER A 95 0.76 -14.53 8.20
C SER A 95 1.05 -13.38 7.23
N VAL A 96 -0.02 -12.68 6.85
CA VAL A 96 0.06 -11.40 6.14
C VAL A 96 0.47 -10.34 7.15
N VAL A 97 1.53 -9.58 6.87
CA VAL A 97 2.08 -8.53 7.74
C VAL A 97 1.38 -7.21 7.44
N ILE A 98 0.92 -6.48 8.45
CA ILE A 98 0.34 -5.14 8.28
C ILE A 98 1.47 -4.11 8.33
N LEU A 99 1.75 -3.42 7.23
CA LEU A 99 2.89 -2.50 7.13
C LEU A 99 2.61 -1.12 7.73
N THR A 100 1.35 -0.72 7.75
CA THR A 100 0.94 0.65 8.12
C THR A 100 0.11 0.63 9.40
N GLN A 101 0.59 -0.08 10.42
CA GLN A 101 -0.05 -0.09 11.73
C GLN A 101 0.15 1.30 12.37
N GLY A 102 -0.94 1.99 12.72
CA GLY A 102 -0.91 3.31 13.35
C GLY A 102 -1.48 4.45 12.49
N ILE A 103 -1.83 4.20 11.23
CA ILE A 103 -2.57 5.15 10.37
C ILE A 103 -3.88 4.50 9.91
N SER A 104 -4.96 5.28 9.85
CA SER A 104 -6.30 4.78 9.51
C SER A 104 -6.53 4.54 8.00
N SER A 105 -5.62 5.04 7.17
CA SER A 105 -5.67 4.93 5.72
C SER A 105 -4.26 4.84 5.13
N ALA A 106 -4.03 3.88 4.25
CA ALA A 106 -2.86 3.79 3.39
C ALA A 106 -3.21 3.09 2.06
N PHE A 107 -2.91 3.72 0.93
CA PHE A 107 -3.24 3.23 -0.41
C PHE A 107 -2.30 3.77 -1.49
N CYS A 108 -2.42 3.26 -2.71
CA CYS A 108 -1.56 3.59 -3.86
C CYS A 108 -0.06 3.36 -3.60
N PRO A 109 0.35 2.15 -3.16
CA PRO A 109 1.77 1.86 -2.92
C PRO A 109 2.59 1.98 -4.21
N ARG A 110 3.77 2.60 -4.12
CA ARG A 110 4.77 2.70 -5.20
C ARG A 110 6.17 2.48 -4.63
N PHE A 111 6.89 1.52 -5.18
CA PHE A 111 8.30 1.36 -4.87
C PHE A 111 9.14 2.33 -5.69
N SER A 112 10.18 2.86 -5.05
CA SER A 112 11.31 3.52 -5.72
C SER A 112 12.00 2.57 -6.70
N PRO A 113 12.65 3.09 -7.76
CA PRO A 113 13.31 2.27 -8.76
C PRO A 113 14.41 1.37 -8.18
N ASP A 114 15.08 1.80 -7.11
CA ASP A 114 16.12 1.03 -6.41
C ASP A 114 15.56 0.12 -5.30
N GLY A 115 14.25 0.17 -5.06
CA GLY A 115 13.55 -0.65 -4.09
C GLY A 115 13.75 -0.27 -2.62
N LYS A 116 14.39 0.87 -2.31
CA LYS A 116 14.67 1.28 -0.92
C LYS A 116 13.49 1.90 -0.20
N TYR A 117 12.58 2.50 -0.95
CA TYR A 117 11.45 3.26 -0.42
C TYR A 117 10.13 2.73 -0.98
N LEU A 118 9.15 2.54 -0.10
CA LEU A 118 7.75 2.32 -0.43
C LEU A 118 6.96 3.58 -0.08
N VAL A 119 6.52 4.34 -1.09
CA VAL A 119 5.67 5.52 -0.89
C VAL A 119 4.19 5.18 -1.04
N PHE A 120 3.33 5.87 -0.31
CA PHE A 120 1.89 5.68 -0.37
C PHE A 120 1.12 6.93 0.04
N LEU A 121 -0.13 7.04 -0.43
CA LEU A 121 -1.07 8.09 -0.03
C LEU A 121 -1.90 7.64 1.16
N SER A 122 -2.34 8.61 1.96
CA SER A 122 -3.30 8.40 3.04
C SER A 122 -4.44 9.40 2.98
N SER A 123 -5.66 8.88 3.14
CA SER A 123 -6.89 9.66 3.31
C SER A 123 -7.30 9.76 4.78
N LYS A 124 -6.34 9.66 5.73
CA LYS A 124 -6.62 9.59 7.17
C LYS A 124 -7.60 10.67 7.64
N SER A 125 -7.45 11.91 7.17
CA SER A 125 -8.35 13.01 7.51
C SER A 125 -9.81 12.72 7.14
N ALA A 126 -10.06 12.12 5.98
CA ALA A 126 -11.40 11.74 5.53
C ALA A 126 -11.93 10.52 6.30
N VAL A 127 -11.07 9.56 6.62
CA VAL A 127 -11.44 8.36 7.41
C VAL A 127 -11.79 8.73 8.85
N ASP A 128 -10.99 9.59 9.49
CA ASP A 128 -11.10 9.91 10.91
C ASP A 128 -12.24 10.89 11.20
N SER A 129 -12.50 11.83 10.27
CA SER A 129 -13.55 12.86 10.44
C SER A 129 -14.86 12.56 9.72
N GLY A 130 -14.84 11.69 8.70
CA GLY A 130 -15.95 11.51 7.78
C GLY A 130 -16.11 12.65 6.75
N ALA A 131 -15.22 13.65 6.74
CA ALA A 131 -15.29 14.75 5.80
C ALA A 131 -15.02 14.29 4.36
N HIS A 132 -15.85 14.75 3.43
CA HIS A 132 -15.62 14.55 2.01
C HIS A 132 -14.50 15.47 1.52
N ASN A 133 -13.67 14.97 0.60
CA ASN A 133 -12.63 15.74 -0.06
C ASN A 133 -11.64 16.42 0.91
N ALA A 134 -11.37 15.78 2.06
CA ALA A 134 -10.33 16.22 2.98
C ALA A 134 -8.93 16.01 2.37
N THR A 135 -7.95 16.80 2.82
CA THR A 135 -6.58 16.70 2.32
C THR A 135 -5.98 15.33 2.56
N PHE A 136 -5.30 14.81 1.54
CA PHE A 136 -4.47 13.63 1.64
C PHE A 136 -3.13 13.97 2.28
N SER A 137 -2.44 12.93 2.75
CA SER A 137 -1.02 12.99 3.14
C SER A 137 -0.22 11.96 2.35
N LEU A 138 1.07 12.23 2.17
CA LEU A 138 2.01 11.34 1.50
C LEU A 138 3.02 10.83 2.52
N HIS A 139 3.30 9.54 2.47
CA HIS A 139 4.14 8.83 3.43
C HIS A 139 5.15 7.95 2.72
N ARG A 140 6.21 7.58 3.43
CA ARG A 140 7.10 6.49 3.04
C ARG A 140 7.36 5.51 4.17
N ILE A 141 7.73 4.30 3.77
CA ILE A 141 8.39 3.30 4.62
C ILE A 141 9.74 2.99 3.97
N ASP A 142 10.79 2.92 4.80
CA ASP A 142 12.08 2.36 4.40
C ASP A 142 11.94 0.86 4.24
N TRP A 143 12.15 0.38 3.02
CA TRP A 143 12.02 -1.02 2.70
C TRP A 143 13.29 -1.77 3.13
N PRO A 144 13.15 -2.85 3.92
CA PRO A 144 14.30 -3.51 4.50
C PRO A 144 15.12 -4.24 3.44
N SER A 145 16.44 -4.16 3.56
CA SER A 145 17.38 -4.71 2.57
C SER A 145 17.39 -6.23 2.51
N ASP A 146 16.97 -6.91 3.58
CA ASP A 146 16.73 -8.36 3.61
C ASP A 146 15.40 -8.77 2.94
N GLY A 147 14.55 -7.79 2.62
CA GLY A 147 13.23 -7.97 2.03
C GLY A 147 12.19 -8.58 2.96
N LYS A 148 12.43 -8.59 4.28
CA LYS A 148 11.50 -9.13 5.29
C LYS A 148 10.63 -8.00 5.86
N PRO A 149 9.34 -7.93 5.50
CA PRO A 149 8.45 -6.89 6.04
C PRO A 149 8.21 -7.08 7.54
N HIS A 150 8.06 -5.96 8.27
CA HIS A 150 7.76 -5.96 9.70
C HIS A 150 6.55 -5.08 10.00
N SER A 151 5.73 -5.47 10.98
CA SER A 151 4.56 -4.66 11.39
C SER A 151 4.95 -3.35 12.09
N SER A 152 6.17 -3.28 12.60
CA SER A 152 6.75 -2.12 13.28
C SER A 152 7.55 -1.20 12.36
N SER A 153 7.38 -1.32 11.03
CA SER A 153 8.01 -0.42 10.07
C SER A 153 7.62 1.03 10.37
N GLN A 154 8.63 1.89 10.48
CA GLN A 154 8.39 3.31 10.72
C GLN A 154 7.75 3.95 9.49
N ILE A 155 6.64 4.65 9.72
CA ILE A 155 5.98 5.49 8.72
C ILE A 155 6.57 6.90 8.84
N ILE A 156 7.08 7.42 7.74
CA ILE A 156 7.68 8.76 7.65
C ILE A 156 6.74 9.65 6.84
N ASP A 157 6.29 10.75 7.45
CA ASP A 157 5.49 11.78 6.79
C ASP A 157 6.36 12.54 5.78
N LEU A 158 6.01 12.48 4.50
CA LEU A 158 6.65 13.28 3.44
C LEU A 158 5.88 14.56 3.17
N VAL A 159 4.54 14.46 3.16
CA VAL A 159 3.65 15.60 3.06
C VAL A 159 2.54 15.42 4.09
N PRO A 160 2.51 16.25 5.16
CA PRO A 160 1.51 16.11 6.20
C PRO A 160 0.13 16.59 5.71
N VAL A 161 -0.88 16.29 6.53
CA VAL A 161 -2.23 16.83 6.37
C VAL A 161 -2.21 18.34 6.60
N VAL A 162 -2.83 19.10 5.69
CA VAL A 162 -3.01 20.55 5.81
C VAL A 162 -4.48 20.82 6.13
N MET A 163 -4.78 21.17 7.38
CA MET A 163 -6.19 21.39 7.80
C MET A 163 -6.75 22.73 7.34
N SER A 164 -5.92 23.78 7.37
CA SER A 164 -6.27 25.13 6.93
C SER A 164 -5.01 25.82 6.47
N ALA A 165 -4.91 26.14 5.19
CA ALA A 165 -3.80 26.92 4.63
C ALA A 165 -4.16 28.40 4.59
N GLU A 166 -3.18 29.26 4.83
CA GLU A 166 -3.28 30.69 4.56
C GLU A 166 -3.22 30.95 3.05
N ASP A 167 -3.72 32.12 2.61
CA ASP A 167 -3.71 32.50 1.21
C ASP A 167 -2.28 32.54 0.64
N GLY A 168 -2.08 31.86 -0.50
CA GLY A 168 -0.78 31.75 -1.14
C GLY A 168 0.14 30.66 -0.57
N CYS A 169 -0.25 29.99 0.52
CA CYS A 169 0.49 28.85 1.04
C CYS A 169 0.13 27.53 0.33
N PHE A 170 0.92 26.49 0.58
CA PHE A 170 0.64 25.14 0.10
C PHE A 170 -0.69 24.62 0.71
N PRO A 171 -1.74 24.38 -0.09
CA PRO A 171 -3.08 24.07 0.42
C PRO A 171 -3.25 22.60 0.82
N GLY A 172 -2.21 21.77 0.66
CA GLY A 172 -2.26 20.33 0.85
C GLY A 172 -2.40 19.55 -0.46
N LEU A 173 -2.46 18.22 -0.30
CA LEU A 173 -2.65 17.28 -1.40
C LEU A 173 -4.13 16.97 -1.58
N TYR A 174 -4.61 17.15 -2.82
CA TYR A 174 -5.95 16.78 -3.27
C TYR A 174 -5.79 15.85 -4.48
N CYS A 175 -5.41 14.61 -4.22
CA CYS A 175 -5.11 13.61 -5.24
C CYS A 175 -5.60 12.23 -4.82
N GLU A 176 -6.31 11.56 -5.71
CA GLU A 176 -6.90 10.24 -5.42
C GLU A 176 -5.99 9.07 -5.84
N SER A 177 -4.91 9.36 -6.58
CA SER A 177 -3.97 8.34 -7.03
C SER A 177 -2.60 8.91 -7.38
N LEU A 178 -1.58 8.06 -7.30
CA LEU A 178 -0.26 8.33 -7.87
C LEU A 178 -0.17 7.77 -9.30
N PRO A 179 0.58 8.43 -10.22
CA PRO A 179 0.96 7.83 -11.50
C PRO A 179 1.52 6.41 -11.31
N ILE A 180 1.39 5.54 -12.32
CA ILE A 180 1.89 4.15 -12.22
C ILE A 180 3.41 4.14 -12.00
N LYS A 181 4.14 5.07 -12.62
CA LYS A 181 5.58 5.28 -12.47
C LYS A 181 5.84 6.74 -12.10
N PRO A 182 5.70 7.12 -10.81
CA PRO A 182 5.77 8.52 -10.41
C PRO A 182 7.21 9.03 -10.27
N TRP A 183 8.20 8.15 -10.30
CA TRP A 183 9.59 8.48 -9.98
C TRP A 183 10.32 9.15 -11.14
N LEU A 184 11.11 10.17 -10.81
CA LEU A 184 12.14 10.70 -11.69
C LEU A 184 13.37 9.78 -11.70
N SER A 185 14.27 10.02 -12.64
CA SER A 185 15.50 9.23 -12.83
C SER A 185 16.50 9.36 -11.68
N ASP A 186 16.32 10.33 -10.78
CA ASP A 186 17.18 10.51 -9.60
C ASP A 186 16.87 9.53 -8.46
N GLY A 187 15.79 8.76 -8.57
CA GLY A 187 15.40 7.73 -7.60
C GLY A 187 14.89 8.27 -6.26
N ARG A 188 14.76 9.58 -6.09
CA ARG A 188 14.31 10.23 -4.84
C ARG A 188 13.15 11.19 -5.02
N THR A 189 12.90 11.69 -6.23
CA THR A 189 11.79 12.60 -6.47
C THR A 189 10.63 11.86 -7.10
N ILE A 190 9.43 12.07 -6.55
CA ILE A 190 8.18 11.66 -7.18
C ILE A 190 7.44 12.86 -7.75
N VAL A 191 6.71 12.63 -8.85
CA VAL A 191 5.79 13.59 -9.46
C VAL A 191 4.36 13.10 -9.29
N LEU A 192 3.49 14.00 -8.86
CA LEU A 192 2.06 13.77 -8.72
C LEU A 192 1.25 14.99 -9.15
N CYS A 193 -0.05 14.81 -9.34
CA CYS A 193 -0.98 15.90 -9.61
C CYS A 193 -1.86 16.15 -8.39
N SER A 194 -2.22 17.41 -8.16
CA SER A 194 -3.18 17.82 -7.12
C SER A 194 -4.18 18.81 -7.70
N ALA A 195 -5.43 18.78 -7.24
CA ALA A 195 -6.42 19.79 -7.58
C ALA A 195 -6.37 20.96 -6.59
N TRP A 196 -6.07 22.17 -7.04
CA TRP A 196 -6.10 23.39 -6.23
C TRP A 196 -7.11 24.38 -6.81
N GLY A 197 -8.24 24.54 -6.12
CA GLY A 197 -9.37 25.29 -6.64
C GLY A 197 -9.89 24.68 -7.94
N SER A 198 -9.87 25.45 -9.02
CA SER A 198 -10.29 25.01 -10.36
C SER A 198 -9.15 24.50 -11.26
N ALA A 199 -7.91 24.45 -10.74
CA ALA A 199 -6.73 24.06 -11.51
C ALA A 199 -6.17 22.71 -11.06
N GLN A 200 -5.63 21.95 -12.00
CA GLN A 200 -4.75 20.82 -11.72
C GLN A 200 -3.31 21.29 -11.76
N VAL A 201 -2.57 21.04 -10.68
CA VAL A 201 -1.14 21.38 -10.57
C VAL A 201 -0.30 20.12 -10.56
N ILE A 202 0.95 20.25 -10.99
CA ILE A 202 1.96 19.20 -10.91
C ILE A 202 2.89 19.54 -9.76
N LEU A 203 3.12 18.57 -8.88
CA LEU A 203 3.99 18.69 -7.72
C LEU A 203 5.13 17.69 -7.84
N SER A 204 6.33 18.11 -7.46
CA SER A 204 7.47 17.24 -7.20
C SER A 204 7.72 17.16 -5.71
N VAL A 205 7.90 15.96 -5.17
CA VAL A 205 8.21 15.73 -3.75
C VAL A 205 9.51 14.92 -3.66
N ASP A 206 10.49 15.45 -2.94
CA ASP A 206 11.68 14.68 -2.54
C ASP A 206 11.30 13.77 -1.37
N VAL A 207 11.58 12.46 -1.51
CA VAL A 207 11.21 11.45 -0.51
C VAL A 207 12.30 11.22 0.55
N VAL A 208 13.45 11.88 0.42
CA VAL A 208 14.61 11.69 1.32
C VAL A 208 14.82 12.91 2.21
N SER A 209 14.39 14.10 1.75
CA SER A 209 14.51 15.39 2.42
C SER A 209 13.47 15.64 3.51
#